data_AF-A0A920Q9S2-F1
#
_entry.id   AF-A0A920Q9S2-F1
#
_cell.length_a   1.000
_cell.length_b   1.000
_cell.length_c   1.000
_cell.angle_alpha   90.00
_cell.angle_beta   90.00
_cell.angle_gamma   90.00
#
_symmetry.space_group_name_H-M   'P 1'
#
loop_
_entity.id
_entity.type
_entity.pdbx_description
1 polymer ?
#
loop_
_entity_poly.entity_id
_entity_poly.type
_entity_poly.pdbx_seq_one_letter_code
_entity_poly.pdbx_strand_id
1 'polypeptide(L)'
;MTDLVQGTGQFAAKIGLTNQGNPELHMAFWDTGTGSHTVLRQMVAEELTLNTSDIRIVLENTENMPYSSGSGGSRVTYTAGQAVVGAARELRSKLVKAASPLLDAPQEQVSMENGRLVAAGRSLTIAEVVAPLRAKN
;
A
#
# COMPACT_ATOMS: atom_id res chain seq x y z
N MET A 1 -14.17 -4.46 -21.51
CA MET A 1 -15.38 -5.17 -21.06
C MET A 1 -15.16 -5.52 -19.60
N THR A 2 -15.63 -4.67 -18.69
CA THR A 2 -15.45 -4.87 -17.24
C THR A 2 -16.73 -5.44 -16.68
N ASP A 3 -16.78 -6.76 -16.52
CA ASP A 3 -17.79 -7.46 -15.73
C ASP A 3 -17.59 -7.09 -14.25
N LEU A 4 -18.03 -5.89 -13.88
CA LEU A 4 -18.17 -5.53 -12.47
C LEU A 4 -19.50 -6.10 -11.99
N VAL A 5 -19.46 -6.86 -10.90
CA VAL A 5 -20.67 -7.32 -10.22
C VAL A 5 -21.52 -6.10 -9.87
N GLN A 6 -22.70 -6.02 -10.48
CA GLN A 6 -23.61 -4.88 -10.36
C GLN A 6 -23.89 -4.58 -8.88
N GLY A 7 -23.75 -3.31 -8.48
CA GLY A 7 -24.07 -2.87 -7.10
C GLY A 7 -22.90 -2.90 -6.09
N THR A 8 -21.69 -3.32 -6.46
CA THR A 8 -20.52 -3.34 -5.53
C THR A 8 -19.76 -2.01 -5.41
N GLY A 9 -19.93 -1.11 -6.39
CA GLY A 9 -19.15 0.12 -6.49
C GLY A 9 -17.71 -0.14 -6.93
N GLN A 10 -17.00 0.92 -7.30
CA GLN A 10 -15.59 0.90 -7.69
C GLN A 10 -14.79 1.83 -6.79
N PHE A 11 -13.61 1.41 -6.37
CA PHE A 11 -12.67 2.23 -5.61
C PHE A 11 -11.26 2.06 -6.18
N ALA A 12 -10.51 3.14 -6.18
CA ALA A 12 -9.10 3.15 -6.53
C ALA A 12 -8.25 3.53 -5.33
N ALA A 13 -7.11 2.87 -5.19
CA ALA A 13 -6.11 3.17 -4.19
C ALA A 13 -4.72 3.09 -4.83
N LYS A 14 -3.84 3.99 -4.41
CA LYS A 14 -2.43 3.99 -4.81
C LYS A 14 -1.60 4.11 -3.55
N ILE A 15 -0.50 3.35 -3.46
CA ILE A 15 0.43 3.48 -2.34
C ILE A 15 1.77 3.97 -2.89
N GLY A 16 2.19 5.13 -2.40
CA GLY A 16 3.50 5.73 -2.66
C GLY A 16 4.43 5.56 -1.46
N LEU A 17 5.69 5.96 -1.63
CA LEU A 17 6.68 6.02 -0.55
C LEU A 17 7.28 7.43 -0.49
N THR A 18 7.33 8.01 0.71
CA THR A 18 8.10 9.25 0.99
C THR A 18 9.59 9.05 0.68
N ASN A 19 10.35 10.14 0.65
CA ASN A 19 11.81 10.09 0.59
C ASN A 19 12.45 9.27 1.72
N GLN A 20 11.80 9.17 2.88
CA GLN A 20 12.26 8.39 4.02
C GLN A 20 11.78 6.93 4.01
N GLY A 21 11.08 6.49 2.97
CA GLY A 21 10.57 5.11 2.87
C GLY A 21 9.26 4.85 3.61
N ASN A 22 8.64 5.88 4.21
CA ASN A 22 7.33 5.76 4.83
C ASN A 22 6.21 5.67 3.78
N PRO A 23 5.24 4.74 3.90
CA PRO A 23 4.14 4.63 2.95
C PRO A 23 3.11 5.76 3.03
N GLU A 24 2.58 6.11 1.86
CA GLU A 24 1.48 7.05 1.70
C GLU A 24 0.34 6.36 0.94
N LEU A 25 -0.83 6.23 1.57
CA LEU A 25 -2.04 5.76 0.93
C LEU A 25 -2.77 6.95 0.29
N HIS A 26 -2.79 6.98 -1.03
CA HIS A 26 -3.48 7.98 -1.84
C HIS A 26 -4.86 7.47 -2.25
N MET A 27 -5.88 8.29 -2.03
CA MET A 27 -7.27 7.98 -2.40
C MET A 27 -8.09 9.26 -2.57
N ALA A 28 -9.11 9.22 -3.42
CA ALA A 28 -10.00 10.35 -3.70
C ALA A 28 -11.43 10.12 -3.19
N PHE A 29 -11.56 9.73 -1.92
CA PHE A 29 -12.84 9.67 -1.22
C PHE A 29 -12.67 9.97 0.28
N TRP A 30 -13.69 10.58 0.86
CA TRP A 30 -13.66 11.07 2.24
C TRP A 30 -14.42 10.14 3.19
N ASP A 31 -13.86 9.96 4.38
CA ASP A 31 -14.55 9.35 5.48
C ASP A 31 -15.58 10.35 6.02
N THR A 32 -16.79 9.86 6.28
CA THR A 32 -17.94 10.66 6.73
C THR A 32 -18.21 10.46 8.23
N GLY A 33 -17.18 10.07 8.99
CA GLY A 33 -17.26 9.73 10.41
C GLY A 33 -17.42 8.24 10.70
N THR A 34 -17.30 7.37 9.68
CA THR A 34 -17.42 5.91 9.82
C THR A 34 -16.16 5.24 10.35
N GLY A 35 -15.02 5.94 10.34
CA GLY A 35 -13.71 5.36 10.66
C GLY A 35 -13.06 4.63 9.48
N SER A 36 -13.59 4.75 8.26
CA SER A 36 -13.08 4.05 7.08
C SER A 36 -11.60 4.35 6.80
N HIS A 37 -11.16 5.60 7.00
CA HIS A 37 -9.75 5.97 6.83
C HIS A 37 -8.84 5.18 7.79
N THR A 38 -9.25 5.03 9.05
CA THR A 38 -8.49 4.26 10.05
C THR A 38 -8.38 2.79 9.66
N VAL A 39 -9.50 2.18 9.27
CA VAL A 39 -9.55 0.76 8.87
C VAL A 39 -8.70 0.50 7.64
N LEU A 40 -8.76 1.36 6.62
CA LEU A 40 -7.95 1.21 5.42
C LEU A 40 -6.46 1.39 5.71
N ARG A 41 -6.09 2.29 6.63
CA ARG A 41 -4.70 2.44 7.10
C ARG A 41 -4.20 1.18 7.80
N GLN A 42 -5.04 0.56 8.64
CA GLN A 42 -4.72 -0.70 9.30
C GLN A 42 -4.47 -1.83 8.31
N MET A 43 -5.23 -1.90 7.22
CA MET A 43 -5.00 -2.89 6.17
C MET A 43 -3.64 -2.71 5.48
N VAL A 44 -3.22 -1.48 5.21
CA VAL A 44 -1.86 -1.22 4.69
C VAL A 44 -0.78 -1.61 5.71
N ALA A 45 -1.02 -1.30 6.99
CA ALA A 45 -0.10 -1.61 8.08
C ALA A 45 0.15 -3.11 8.20
N GLU A 46 -0.92 -3.90 8.14
CA GLU A 46 -0.86 -5.36 8.18
C GLU A 46 -0.04 -5.92 7.00
N GLU A 47 -0.40 -5.53 5.77
CA GLU A 47 0.26 -6.06 4.56
C GLU A 47 1.75 -5.65 4.47
N LEU A 48 2.13 -4.52 5.08
CA LEU A 48 3.53 -4.05 5.11
C LEU A 48 4.25 -4.31 6.45
N THR A 49 3.60 -4.97 7.42
CA THR A 49 4.15 -5.24 8.77
C THR A 49 4.63 -3.99 9.52
N LEU A 50 3.95 -2.86 9.32
CA LEU A 50 4.26 -1.55 9.91
C LEU A 50 3.27 -1.19 11.02
N ASN A 51 3.58 -0.15 11.81
CA ASN A 51 2.56 0.45 12.66
C ASN A 51 1.64 1.33 11.82
N THR A 52 0.39 1.47 12.25
CA THR A 52 -0.56 2.37 11.60
C THR A 52 -0.08 3.82 11.60
N SER A 53 0.69 4.25 12.61
CA SER A 53 1.29 5.59 12.69
C SER A 53 2.30 5.88 11.57
N ASP A 54 2.87 4.84 10.97
CA ASP A 54 3.92 4.96 9.96
C ASP A 54 3.34 5.22 8.55
N ILE A 55 2.01 5.11 8.42
CA ILE A 55 1.30 5.24 7.14
C ILE A 55 0.51 6.53 7.13
N ARG A 56 0.85 7.40 6.18
CA ARG A 56 0.09 8.63 5.94
C ARG A 56 -1.05 8.37 4.97
N ILE A 57 -2.21 8.96 5.22
CA ILE A 57 -3.28 9.06 4.22
C ILE A 57 -3.13 10.40 3.50
N VAL A 58 -3.14 10.35 2.18
CA VAL A 58 -3.16 11.53 1.32
C VAL A 58 -4.49 11.52 0.56
N LEU A 59 -5.30 12.54 0.83
CA LEU A 59 -6.56 12.73 0.12
C LEU A 59 -6.30 13.50 -1.16
N GLU A 60 -6.50 12.81 -2.27
CA GLU A 60 -6.32 13.34 -3.61
C GLU A 60 -7.63 13.89 -4.17
N ASN A 61 -7.54 14.62 -5.27
CA ASN A 61 -8.69 15.07 -6.05
C ASN A 61 -8.98 14.09 -7.22
N THR A 62 -10.03 14.38 -7.97
CA THR A 62 -10.46 13.57 -9.14
C THR A 62 -9.53 13.69 -10.35
N GLU A 63 -8.58 14.63 -10.36
CA GLU A 63 -7.57 14.75 -11.42
C GLU A 63 -6.41 13.77 -11.19
N ASN A 64 -6.05 13.53 -9.92
CA ASN A 64 -4.87 12.74 -9.55
C ASN A 64 -5.16 11.26 -9.27
N MET A 65 -6.43 10.87 -9.15
CA MET A 65 -6.82 9.49 -8.84
C MET A 65 -7.95 9.00 -9.74
N PRO A 66 -7.95 7.71 -10.11
CA PRO A 66 -9.08 7.12 -10.82
C PRO A 66 -10.38 7.19 -10.02
N TYR A 67 -11.49 7.10 -10.74
CA TYR A 67 -12.84 7.17 -10.18
C TYR A 67 -13.04 6.23 -8.97
N SER A 68 -13.66 6.78 -7.92
CA SER A 68 -14.11 6.03 -6.74
C SER A 68 -15.56 6.41 -6.45
N SER A 69 -16.38 5.43 -6.05
CA SER A 69 -17.83 5.59 -5.88
C SER A 69 -18.24 6.40 -4.63
N GLY A 70 -17.26 6.80 -3.81
CA GLY A 70 -17.50 7.55 -2.57
C GLY A 70 -18.06 6.71 -1.43
N SER A 71 -18.19 7.33 -0.26
CA SER A 71 -18.73 6.66 0.93
C SER A 71 -20.24 6.42 0.77
N GLY A 72 -20.67 5.16 0.89
CA GLY A 72 -22.09 4.81 0.85
C GLY A 72 -22.39 3.33 0.64
N GLY A 73 -23.60 2.92 1.03
CA GLY A 73 -24.10 1.55 0.87
C GLY A 73 -23.35 0.50 1.69
N SER A 74 -22.64 0.90 2.75
CA SER A 74 -21.84 0.00 3.62
C SER A 74 -20.76 -0.81 2.88
N ARG A 75 -20.26 -0.29 1.74
CA ARG A 75 -19.30 -1.00 0.88
C ARG A 75 -17.86 -0.57 1.06
N VAL A 76 -17.58 0.56 1.71
CA VAL A 76 -16.23 1.16 1.75
C VAL A 76 -15.20 0.18 2.29
N THR A 77 -15.41 -0.40 3.47
CA THR A 77 -14.48 -1.34 4.08
C THR A 77 -14.19 -2.55 3.19
N TYR A 78 -15.23 -3.09 2.54
CA TYR A 78 -15.06 -4.26 1.68
C TYR A 78 -14.41 -3.87 0.35
N THR A 79 -15.06 -3.02 -0.45
CA THR A 79 -14.64 -2.74 -1.82
C THR A 79 -13.37 -1.88 -1.88
N ALA A 80 -13.28 -0.80 -1.08
CA ALA A 80 -12.06 0.00 -1.02
C ALA A 80 -10.94 -0.77 -0.31
N GLY A 81 -11.27 -1.59 0.69
CA GLY A 81 -10.31 -2.47 1.36
C GLY A 81 -9.62 -3.43 0.39
N GLN A 82 -10.36 -4.05 -0.54
CA GLN A 82 -9.76 -4.89 -1.59
C GLN A 82 -8.77 -4.10 -2.47
N ALA A 83 -9.12 -2.88 -2.88
CA ALA A 83 -8.22 -2.03 -3.66
C ALA A 83 -6.96 -1.66 -2.89
N VAL A 84 -7.10 -1.33 -1.60
CA VAL A 84 -5.98 -0.97 -0.70
C VAL A 84 -5.06 -2.16 -0.45
N VAL A 85 -5.61 -3.33 -0.12
CA VAL A 85 -4.85 -4.57 0.07
C VAL A 85 -4.12 -4.97 -1.21
N GLY A 86 -4.78 -4.85 -2.37
CA GLY A 86 -4.16 -5.09 -3.67
C GLY A 86 -2.95 -4.19 -3.91
N ALA A 87 -3.10 -2.87 -3.69
CA ALA A 87 -2.01 -1.91 -3.84
C ALA A 87 -0.87 -2.17 -2.83
N ALA A 88 -1.17 -2.55 -1.59
CA ALA A 88 -0.17 -2.86 -0.56
C ALA A 88 0.63 -4.12 -0.91
N ARG A 89 -0.03 -5.17 -1.40
CA ARG A 89 0.62 -6.39 -1.88
C ARG A 89 1.50 -6.14 -3.10
N GLU A 90 1.05 -5.30 -4.03
CA GLU A 90 1.86 -4.89 -5.17
C GLU A 90 3.13 -4.16 -4.73
N LEU A 91 3.00 -3.21 -3.78
CA LEU A 91 4.16 -2.52 -3.21
C LEU A 91 5.11 -3.50 -2.49
N ARG A 92 4.57 -4.40 -1.66
CA ARG A 92 5.35 -5.44 -0.97
C ARG A 92 6.13 -6.30 -1.96
N SER A 93 5.50 -6.74 -3.05
CA SER A 93 6.15 -7.52 -4.10
C SER A 93 7.30 -6.74 -4.76
N LYS A 94 7.09 -5.45 -5.07
CA LYS A 94 8.16 -4.58 -5.62
C LYS A 94 9.32 -4.42 -4.64
N LEU A 95 9.04 -4.27 -3.34
CA LEU A 95 10.06 -4.16 -2.30
C LEU A 95 10.85 -5.47 -2.15
N VAL A 96 10.19 -6.62 -2.10
CA VAL A 96 10.82 -7.95 -2.07
C VAL A 96 11.75 -8.14 -3.27
N LYS A 97 11.27 -7.81 -4.47
CA LYS A 97 12.06 -7.89 -5.71
C LYS A 97 13.30 -6.99 -5.66
N ALA A 98 13.17 -5.78 -5.12
CA ALA A 98 14.28 -4.85 -5.00
C ALA A 98 15.27 -5.25 -3.88
N ALA A 99 14.78 -5.87 -2.80
CA ALA A 99 15.59 -6.29 -1.67
C ALA A 99 16.39 -7.57 -1.93
N SER A 100 15.86 -8.48 -2.75
CA SER A 100 16.51 -9.75 -3.12
C SER A 100 18.00 -9.63 -3.48
N PRO A 101 18.41 -8.79 -4.45
CA PRO A 101 19.83 -8.63 -4.78
C PRO A 101 20.65 -7.92 -3.68
N LEU A 102 20.03 -7.11 -2.83
CA LEU A 102 20.72 -6.40 -1.74
C LEU A 102 20.99 -7.33 -0.54
N LEU A 103 20.11 -8.30 -0.33
CA LEU A 103 20.20 -9.32 0.71
C LEU A 103 20.95 -10.57 0.26
N ASP A 104 21.30 -10.67 -1.03
CA ASP A 104 21.90 -11.86 -1.64
C ASP A 104 21.07 -13.14 -1.40
N ALA A 105 19.76 -13.01 -1.58
CA ALA A 105 18.80 -14.08 -1.35
C ALA A 105 17.71 -14.10 -2.44
N PRO A 106 17.21 -15.29 -2.83
CA PRO A 106 16.11 -15.37 -3.79
C PRO A 106 14.83 -14.73 -3.21
N GLN A 107 13.95 -14.20 -4.07
CA GLN A 107 12.76 -13.44 -3.66
C GLN A 107 11.85 -14.24 -2.72
N GLU A 108 11.76 -15.55 -2.92
CA GLU A 108 10.96 -16.49 -2.14
C GLU A 108 11.46 -16.64 -0.69
N GLN A 109 12.72 -16.26 -0.42
CA GLN A 109 13.32 -16.27 0.91
C GLN A 109 13.33 -14.89 1.58
N VAL A 110 12.85 -13.85 0.91
CA VAL A 110 12.74 -12.50 1.48
C VAL A 110 11.38 -12.35 2.15
N SER A 111 11.36 -12.31 3.47
CA SER A 111 10.18 -11.95 4.26
C SER A 111 10.14 -10.45 4.54
N MET A 112 8.98 -9.97 4.97
CA MET A 112 8.84 -8.63 5.53
C MET A 112 8.39 -8.77 6.98
N GLU A 113 9.14 -8.20 7.91
CA GLU A 113 8.95 -8.31 9.35
C GLU A 113 9.27 -6.97 10.02
N ASN A 114 8.36 -6.46 10.84
CA ASN A 114 8.50 -5.18 11.55
C ASN A 114 8.95 -4.03 10.64
N GLY A 115 8.36 -3.93 9.43
CA GLY A 115 8.68 -2.88 8.46
C GLY A 115 10.02 -3.04 7.74
N ARG A 116 10.68 -4.20 7.88
CA ARG A 116 11.98 -4.50 7.28
C ARG A 116 11.89 -5.69 6.34
N LEU A 117 12.75 -5.72 5.33
CA LEU A 117 12.92 -6.86 4.44
C LEU A 117 14.05 -7.73 5.02
N VAL A 118 13.78 -9.01 5.27
CA VAL A 118 14.65 -9.92 6.00
C VAL A 118 14.96 -11.15 5.16
N ALA A 119 16.24 -11.51 5.06
CA ALA A 119 16.70 -12.78 4.49
C ALA A 119 18.14 -13.07 4.93
N ALA A 120 18.53 -14.35 4.98
CA ALA A 120 19.90 -14.79 5.26
C ALA A 120 20.55 -14.15 6.51
N GLY A 121 19.77 -13.93 7.58
CA GLY A 121 20.26 -13.31 8.83
C GLY A 121 20.52 -11.80 8.73
N ARG A 122 20.16 -11.16 7.62
CA ARG A 122 20.28 -9.71 7.37
C ARG A 122 18.90 -9.07 7.26
N SER A 123 18.83 -7.77 7.53
CA SER A 123 17.60 -7.00 7.33
C SER A 123 17.86 -5.61 6.79
N LEU A 124 16.97 -5.13 5.93
CA LEU A 124 17.00 -3.79 5.33
C LEU A 124 15.70 -3.04 5.61
N THR A 125 15.79 -1.75 5.88
CA THR A 125 14.65 -0.83 5.88
C THR A 125 14.10 -0.66 4.46
N ILE A 126 12.84 -0.22 4.37
CA ILE A 126 12.25 0.19 3.09
C ILE A 126 13.12 1.27 2.42
N ALA A 127 13.63 2.24 3.18
CA ALA A 127 14.48 3.31 2.68
C ALA A 127 15.76 2.80 2.01
N GLU A 128 16.45 1.86 2.65
CA GLU A 128 17.66 1.22 2.10
C GLU A 128 17.36 0.45 0.81
N VAL A 129 16.20 -0.22 0.74
CA VAL A 129 15.78 -0.96 -0.45
C VAL A 129 15.48 -0.03 -1.63
N VAL A 130 14.87 1.13 -1.40
CA VAL A 130 14.50 2.06 -2.49
C VAL A 130 15.59 3.04 -2.89
N ALA A 131 16.60 3.27 -2.05
CA ALA A 131 17.67 4.23 -2.34
C ALA A 131 18.39 3.97 -3.69
N PRO A 132 18.76 2.72 -4.05
CA PRO A 132 19.38 2.43 -5.34
C PRO A 132 18.47 2.64 -6.56
N LEU A 133 17.15 2.52 -6.38
CA LEU A 133 16.17 2.73 -7.46
C LEU A 133 16.00 4.20 -7.80
N ARG A 134 16.22 5.09 -6.82
CA ARG A 134 16.13 6.54 -7.01
C ARG A 134 17.35 7.13 -7.70
N ALA A 135 18.53 6.59 -7.46
CA ALA A 135 19.78 7.07 -8.08
C ALA A 135 19.86 6.78 -9.59
N LYS A 136 18.94 5.97 -10.14
CA LYS A 136 18.90 5.58 -11.55
C LYS A 136 17.90 6.39 -12.38
N ASN A 137 17.14 7.28 -11.76
CA ASN A 137 16.17 8.19 -12.38
C ASN A 137 16.66 9.64 -12.25
#